data_AF-A0A7S4UUU5-F1
#
_entry.id   AF-A0A7S4UUU5-F1
#
_cell.length_a   1.000
_cell.length_b   1.000
_cell.length_c   1.000
_cell.angle_alpha   90.00
_cell.angle_beta   90.00
_cell.angle_gamma   90.00
#
_symmetry.space_group_name_H-M   'P 1'
#
loop_
_entity.id
_entity.type
_entity.pdbx_description
1 polymer ?
#
loop_
_entity_poly.entity_id
_entity_poly.type
_entity_poly.pdbx_seq_one_letter_code
_entity_poly.pdbx_strand_id
1 'polypeptide(L)'
;GTSSWTNHLYESFFAGCIPFILSDRFVLPFQDLIDWRRLSVKWPQDQVDGAMFAYIWDLVTNQQHVVEEMKRRVDEAACWFDFYSSDSSCSPYRGVLHDLEQRKRMMPRYLHPLYWGI
;
A
#
# COMPACT_ATOMS: atom_id res chain seq x y z
N GLY A 1 -3.36 -9.78 12.34
CA GLY A 1 -3.97 -10.72 11.38
C GLY A 1 -2.90 -11.54 10.69
N THR A 2 -3.06 -12.85 10.61
CA THR A 2 -2.06 -13.82 10.08
C THR A 2 -2.31 -14.23 8.62
N SER A 3 -3.29 -13.62 7.93
CA SER A 3 -3.57 -13.88 6.52
C SER A 3 -3.01 -12.78 5.62
N SER A 4 -2.62 -13.17 4.40
CA SER A 4 -2.07 -12.33 3.33
C SER A 4 -3.07 -11.33 2.72
N TRP A 5 -4.22 -11.12 3.36
CA TRP A 5 -5.26 -10.15 3.03
C TRP A 5 -5.40 -9.19 4.22
N THR A 6 -4.59 -8.15 4.20
CA THR A 6 -4.34 -7.21 5.30
C THR A 6 -5.52 -6.27 5.55
N ASN A 7 -6.61 -6.76 6.13
CA ASN A 7 -7.74 -5.91 6.53
C ASN A 7 -7.24 -4.72 7.39
N HIS A 8 -6.31 -4.98 8.31
CA HIS A 8 -5.73 -3.92 9.16
C HIS A 8 -4.96 -2.84 8.42
N LEU A 9 -4.31 -3.15 7.29
CA LEU A 9 -3.65 -2.09 6.51
C LEU A 9 -4.72 -1.16 5.94
N TYR A 10 -5.74 -1.72 5.30
CA TYR A 10 -6.86 -0.94 4.77
C TYR A 10 -7.58 -0.16 5.87
N GLU A 11 -7.94 -0.80 6.98
CA GLU A 11 -8.57 -0.18 8.15
C GLU A 11 -7.73 0.99 8.69
N SER A 12 -6.41 0.78 8.86
CA SER A 12 -5.51 1.84 9.36
C SER A 12 -5.46 3.02 8.39
N PHE A 13 -5.46 2.75 7.08
CA PHE A 13 -5.42 3.77 6.06
C PHE A 13 -6.74 4.54 5.96
N PHE A 14 -7.87 3.84 6.04
CA PHE A 14 -9.21 4.43 6.12
C PHE A 14 -9.40 5.30 7.36
N ALA A 15 -8.80 4.91 8.49
CA ALA A 15 -8.76 5.72 9.70
C ALA A 15 -7.79 6.91 9.60
N GLY A 16 -7.02 7.03 8.50
CA GLY A 16 -6.01 8.05 8.31
C GLY A 16 -4.75 7.84 9.17
N CYS A 17 -4.53 6.66 9.73
CA CYS A 17 -3.33 6.36 10.50
C CYS A 17 -2.13 6.14 9.56
N ILE A 18 -0.92 6.45 10.05
CA ILE A 18 0.33 6.08 9.38
C ILE A 18 0.58 4.59 9.63
N PRO A 19 0.58 3.73 8.59
CA PRO A 19 0.79 2.30 8.79
C PRO A 19 2.24 1.98 9.18
N PHE A 20 2.38 1.11 10.17
CA PHE A 20 3.64 0.48 10.56
C PHE A 20 3.65 -0.98 10.07
N ILE A 21 4.42 -1.26 9.02
CA ILE A 21 4.39 -2.51 8.27
C ILE A 21 5.47 -3.46 8.80
N LEU A 22 5.03 -4.51 9.47
CA LEU A 22 5.84 -5.60 10.04
C LEU A 22 5.89 -6.82 9.11
N SER A 23 6.26 -6.64 7.85
CA SER A 23 6.39 -7.77 6.93
C SER A 23 7.35 -7.48 5.79
N ASP A 24 8.34 -8.35 5.62
CA ASP A 24 9.36 -8.19 4.59
C ASP A 24 8.83 -8.52 3.20
N ARG A 25 7.97 -9.53 3.12
CA ARG A 25 7.46 -10.13 1.86
C ARG A 25 6.09 -9.60 1.46
N PHE A 26 5.56 -8.62 2.18
CA PHE A 26 4.24 -8.09 1.89
C PHE A 26 4.28 -7.17 0.65
N VAL A 27 3.43 -7.50 -0.33
CA VAL A 27 3.24 -6.68 -1.52
C VAL A 27 2.19 -5.63 -1.20
N LEU A 28 2.58 -4.36 -1.26
CA LEU A 28 1.69 -3.25 -0.97
C LEU A 28 0.78 -2.98 -2.17
N PRO A 29 -0.47 -2.55 -1.95
CA PRO A 29 -1.36 -2.24 -3.06
C PRO A 29 -0.87 -0.99 -3.82
N PHE A 30 -1.04 -1.00 -5.14
CA PHE A 30 -0.77 0.14 -6.02
C PHE A 30 0.65 0.74 -5.87
N GLN A 31 1.67 -0.10 -5.72
CA GLN A 31 3.07 0.32 -5.51
C GLN A 31 3.61 1.27 -6.60
N ASP A 32 3.08 1.19 -7.82
CA ASP A 32 3.47 2.07 -8.93
C ASP A 32 2.82 3.46 -8.84
N LEU A 33 1.74 3.59 -8.08
CA LEU A 33 0.94 4.82 -7.95
C LEU A 33 1.16 5.49 -6.59
N ILE A 34 1.57 4.73 -5.58
CA ILE A 34 1.70 5.16 -4.18
C ILE A 34 3.14 4.95 -3.71
N ASP A 35 3.83 6.05 -3.34
CA ASP A 35 5.15 5.96 -2.69
C ASP A 35 5.01 5.66 -1.19
N TRP A 36 4.85 4.38 -0.89
CA TRP A 36 4.70 3.86 0.46
C TRP A 36 5.82 4.26 1.43
N ARG A 37 7.03 4.53 0.93
CA ARG A 37 8.19 4.88 1.78
C ARG A 37 7.99 6.22 2.49
N ARG A 38 7.10 7.07 1.98
CA ARG A 38 6.86 8.40 2.53
C ARG A 38 5.64 8.49 3.43
N LEU A 39 4.80 7.46 3.44
CA LEU A 39 3.53 7.45 4.16
C LEU A 39 3.38 6.24 5.08
N SER A 40 4.40 5.40 5.16
CA SER A 40 4.45 4.24 6.05
C SER A 40 5.85 4.05 6.61
N VAL A 41 5.93 3.39 7.75
CA VAL A 41 7.19 2.86 8.27
C VAL A 41 7.22 1.36 8.00
N LYS A 42 8.30 0.86 7.41
CA LYS A 42 8.53 -0.58 7.26
C LYS A 42 9.62 -1.01 8.22
N TRP A 43 9.36 -2.08 8.98
CA TRP A 43 10.31 -2.62 9.94
C TRP A 43 10.47 -4.14 9.74
N PRO A 44 11.70 -4.69 9.88
CA PRO A 44 11.95 -6.12 9.71
C PRO A 44 11.14 -6.95 10.71
N GLN A 45 10.42 -7.95 10.21
CA GLN A 45 9.52 -8.74 11.06
C GLN A 45 10.27 -9.61 12.07
N ASP A 46 11.54 -9.91 11.82
CA ASP A 46 12.43 -10.69 12.68
C ASP A 46 13.09 -9.86 13.79
N GLN A 47 12.93 -8.53 13.76
CA GLN A 47 13.55 -7.58 14.70
C GLN A 47 12.49 -6.82 15.52
N VAL A 48 11.40 -7.48 15.90
CA VAL A 48 10.37 -6.88 16.76
C VAL A 48 10.84 -6.94 18.21
N ASP A 49 11.67 -5.99 18.60
CA ASP A 49 12.33 -5.92 19.90
C ASP A 49 12.36 -4.49 20.47
N GLY A 50 13.17 -4.27 21.51
CA GLY A 50 13.33 -2.96 22.15
C GLY A 50 13.80 -1.84 21.20
N ALA A 51 14.57 -2.16 20.16
CA ALA A 51 15.04 -1.16 19.19
C ALA A 51 13.87 -0.61 18.36
N MET A 52 12.91 -1.46 18.00
CA MET A 52 11.68 -1.03 17.33
C MET A 52 10.89 -0.03 18.18
N PHE A 53 10.69 -0.35 19.46
CA PHE A 53 9.95 0.55 20.37
C PHE A 53 10.70 1.86 20.60
N ALA A 54 12.02 1.82 20.75
CA ALA A 54 12.85 3.02 20.87
C ALA A 54 12.75 3.89 19.61
N TYR A 55 12.77 3.30 18.42
CA TYR A 55 12.57 4.00 17.16
C TYR A 55 11.20 4.68 17.09
N ILE A 56 10.11 3.96 17.39
CA ILE A 56 8.75 4.53 17.36
C ILE A 56 8.64 5.67 18.37
N TRP A 57 9.19 5.48 19.57
CA TRP A 57 9.18 6.50 20.61
C TRP A 57 9.93 7.77 20.19
N ASP A 58 11.12 7.63 19.60
CA ASP A 58 11.89 8.75 19.07
C ASP A 58 11.17 9.45 17.92
N LEU A 59 10.61 8.68 16.99
CA LEU A 59 9.85 9.21 15.86
C LEU A 59 8.66 10.07 16.32
N VAL A 60 7.88 9.58 17.29
CA VAL A 60 6.68 10.27 17.77
C VAL A 60 7.01 11.41 18.75
N THR A 61 8.10 11.30 19.52
CA THR A 61 8.43 12.30 20.56
C THR A 61 9.35 13.40 20.05
N ASN A 62 10.34 13.06 19.24
CA ASN A 62 11.42 13.97 18.82
C ASN A 62 11.31 14.38 17.35
N GLN A 63 10.59 13.62 16.51
CA GLN A 63 10.51 13.86 15.06
C GLN A 63 9.09 14.22 14.60
N GLN A 64 8.40 15.07 15.36
CA GLN A 64 7.03 15.49 15.08
C GLN A 64 6.81 15.98 13.62
N HIS A 65 7.74 16.75 13.08
CA HIS A 65 7.67 17.23 11.69
C HIS A 65 7.64 16.10 10.65
N VAL A 66 8.33 14.99 10.91
CA VAL A 66 8.32 13.81 10.04
C VAL A 66 6.95 13.14 10.11
N VAL A 67 6.41 12.96 11.32
CA VAL A 67 5.10 12.34 11.53
C VAL A 67 4.00 13.16 10.86
N GLU A 68 4.03 14.49 10.98
CA GLU A 68 3.08 15.38 10.32
C GLU A 68 3.16 15.28 8.80
N GLU A 69 4.36 15.24 8.24
CA GLU A 69 4.54 15.09 6.79
C GLU A 69 4.09 13.71 6.30
N MET A 70 4.36 12.64 7.06
CA MET A 70 3.84 11.30 6.76
C MET A 70 2.31 11.28 6.80
N LYS A 71 1.71 11.90 7.81
CA LYS A 71 0.26 12.01 7.95
C LYS A 71 -0.36 12.77 6.78
N ARG A 72 0.21 13.91 6.40
CA ARG A 72 -0.22 14.69 5.22
C ARG A 72 -0.22 13.82 3.96
N ARG A 73 0.80 12.99 3.77
CA ARG A 73 0.91 12.08 2.61
C ARG A 73 -0.08 10.92 2.66
N VAL A 74 -0.41 10.40 3.84
CA VAL A 74 -1.51 9.43 4.00
C VAL A 74 -2.82 10.06 3.55
N ASP A 75 -3.11 11.30 3.97
CA ASP A 75 -4.34 12.00 3.60
C ASP A 75 -4.43 12.28 2.10
N GLU A 76 -3.33 12.69 1.47
CA GLU A 76 -3.27 12.87 0.01
C GLU A 76 -3.51 11.58 -0.77
N ALA A 77 -3.06 10.44 -0.23
CA ALA A 77 -3.20 9.14 -0.87
C ALA A 77 -4.51 8.42 -0.52
N ALA A 78 -5.34 8.98 0.37
CA ALA A 78 -6.60 8.38 0.83
C ALA A 78 -7.55 8.02 -0.32
N CYS A 79 -7.56 8.82 -1.38
CA CYS A 79 -8.41 8.60 -2.56
C CYS A 79 -8.14 7.25 -3.26
N TRP A 80 -6.95 6.68 -3.15
CA TRP A 80 -6.64 5.35 -3.72
C TRP A 80 -7.34 4.20 -3.00
N PHE A 81 -7.94 4.47 -1.84
CA PHE A 81 -8.65 3.48 -1.01
C PHE A 81 -10.13 3.81 -0.88
N ASP A 82 -10.60 4.98 -1.32
CA ASP A 82 -12.01 5.34 -1.29
C ASP A 82 -12.80 4.76 -2.48
N PHE A 83 -13.48 3.64 -2.26
CA PHE A 83 -14.34 2.99 -3.26
C PHE A 83 -15.62 3.78 -3.58
N TYR A 84 -15.96 4.78 -2.77
CA TYR A 84 -17.12 5.64 -2.97
C TYR A 84 -16.75 6.97 -3.64
N SER A 85 -15.46 7.22 -3.89
CA SER A 85 -14.98 8.42 -4.55
C SER A 85 -15.53 8.55 -5.96
N SER A 86 -16.01 9.76 -6.29
CA SER A 86 -16.38 10.16 -7.66
C SER A 86 -15.22 10.81 -8.41
N ASP A 87 -14.02 10.84 -7.82
CA ASP A 87 -12.83 11.41 -8.45
C ASP A 87 -12.41 10.58 -9.68
N SER A 88 -12.36 11.25 -10.83
CA SER A 88 -11.97 10.66 -12.11
C SER A 88 -10.48 10.33 -12.22
N SER A 89 -9.63 10.91 -11.37
CA SER A 89 -8.17 10.84 -11.42
C SER A 89 -7.58 9.88 -10.38
N CYS A 90 -8.19 9.79 -9.20
CA CYS A 90 -7.73 8.95 -8.09
C CYS A 90 -8.87 8.10 -7.50
N SER A 91 -8.80 6.79 -7.70
CA SER A 91 -9.74 5.84 -7.09
C SER A 91 -9.18 4.42 -7.06
N PRO A 92 -9.68 3.53 -6.18
CA PRO A 92 -9.26 2.13 -6.14
C PRO A 92 -9.48 1.42 -7.47
N TYR A 93 -10.58 1.72 -8.16
CA TYR A 93 -10.89 1.14 -9.47
C TYR A 93 -9.80 1.44 -10.50
N ARG A 94 -9.30 2.69 -10.51
CA ARG A 94 -8.19 3.07 -11.40
C ARG A 94 -6.90 2.37 -11.04
N GLY A 95 -6.60 2.25 -9.75
CA GLY A 95 -5.43 1.50 -9.28
C GLY A 95 -5.47 0.04 -9.76
N VAL A 96 -6.63 -0.63 -9.60
CA VAL A 96 -6.82 -2.00 -10.07
C VAL A 96 -6.69 -2.10 -11.59
N LEU A 97 -7.33 -1.21 -12.34
CA LEU A 97 -7.25 -1.21 -13.80
C LEU A 97 -5.81 -0.99 -14.29
N HIS A 98 -5.08 -0.08 -13.66
CA HIS A 98 -3.67 0.16 -13.95
C HIS A 98 -2.84 -1.12 -13.73
N ASP A 99 -2.97 -1.76 -12.56
CA ASP A 99 -2.24 -3.00 -12.24
C ASP A 99 -2.56 -4.13 -13.24
N LEU A 100 -3.84 -4.27 -13.63
CA LEU A 100 -4.26 -5.25 -14.63
C LEU A 100 -3.67 -4.94 -16.02
N GLU A 101 -3.61 -3.67 -16.40
CA GLU A 101 -3.00 -3.27 -17.67
C GLU A 101 -1.50 -3.59 -17.70
N GLN A 102 -0.77 -3.30 -16.61
CA GLN A 102 0.64 -3.64 -16.50
C GLN A 102 0.85 -5.16 -16.58
N ARG A 103 0.02 -5.95 -15.88
CA ARG A 103 0.06 -7.42 -15.97
C ARG A 103 -0.23 -7.92 -17.38
N LYS A 104 -1.19 -7.33 -18.10
CA LYS A 104 -1.49 -7.67 -19.49
C LYS A 104 -0.29 -7.42 -20.41
N ARG A 105 0.48 -6.34 -20.18
CA ARG A 105 1.70 -6.04 -20.95
C ARG A 105 2.81 -7.07 -20.70
N MET A 106 2.90 -7.61 -19.49
CA MET A 106 3.88 -8.64 -19.11
C MET A 106 3.45 -10.07 -19.46
N MET A 107 2.17 -10.30 -19.78
CA MET A 107 1.71 -11.64 -20.17
C MET A 107 2.36 -12.06 -21.51
N PRO A 108 2.97 -13.25 -21.58
CA PRO A 108 3.44 -13.80 -22.84
C PRO A 108 2.26 -13.88 -23.81
N ARG A 109 2.39 -13.31 -25.02
CA ARG A 109 1.40 -13.53 -26.07
C ARG A 109 1.44 -15.00 -26.43
N TYR A 110 0.46 -15.78 -25.96
CA TYR A 110 0.24 -17.13 -26.46
C TYR A 110 -0.11 -17.05 -27.94
N LEU A 111 0.87 -17.25 -28.81
CA LEU A 111 0.70 -17.53 -30.22
C LEU A 111 0.32 -19.02 -30.36
N HIS A 112 -0.89 -19.38 -29.95
CA HIS A 112 -1.50 -20.63 -30.37
C HIS A 112 -2.83 -20.31 -31.04
N PRO A 113 -3.16 -20.95 -32.19
CA PRO A 113 -4.43 -20.70 -32.85
C PRO A 113 -5.56 -21.13 -31.91
N LEU A 114 -6.50 -20.23 -31.67
CA LEU A 114 -7.73 -20.50 -30.92
C LEU A 114 -8.59 -21.48 -31.73
N TYR A 115 -8.40 -22.78 -31.55
CA TYR A 115 -9.45 -23.76 -31.82
C TYR A 115 -10.28 -23.87 -30.53
N TRP A 116 -11.26 -22.98 -30.40
CA TRP A 116 -12.35 -23.13 -29.44
C TRP A 116 -13.64 -23.31 -30.21
N GLY A 117 -14.22 -24.51 -30.10
CA GLY A 117 -15.54 -24.85 -30.63
C GLY A 117 -15.49 -25.76 -31.86
N ILE A 118 -15.82 -27.03 -31.63
CA ILE A 118 -16.48 -27.87 -32.63
C ILE A 118 -17.90 -27.33 -32.83
#